data_AF-A0AB34HCS8-F1
#
_entry.id   AF-A0AB34HCS8-F1
#
_cell.length_a   1.000
_cell.length_b   1.000
_cell.length_c   1.000
_cell.angle_alpha   90.00
_cell.angle_beta   90.00
_cell.angle_gamma   90.00
#
_symmetry.space_group_name_H-M   'P 1'
#
loop_
_entity.id
_entity.type
_entity.pdbx_description
1 polymer ?
#
loop_
_entity_poly.entity_id
_entity_poly.type
_entity_poly.pdbx_seq_one_letter_code
_entity_poly.pdbx_strand_id
1 'polypeptide(L)'
;MWVDVFPRSLGPPGPPFNITPRKAKKYYLRVIIWNTKDVILDEKSITGEEMSDIYVKGWIPGNEENKQKTDVHYRSLDGEGNFNWRFVFPFDYLPAEQLCLVAKKEHFWSMDQTEFRVPPKLIIQIWDNDKFSLDDYLGFLELDLHRSIIPAKSPEKCSLDMIPDLKAVNPLKVKTASLFEQKSMKGWWPCYADKDGSRVMAGKLEMTLEVLNEKEADERPAGKGRDEPNMNPKLDPPNRPETSFLWFTNPCKTVRFIVWRRFKWVIIGLLLLLILLLFVAVLLYSLPNYLSMKIVRPNA
;
A
#
# COMPACT_ATOMS: atom_id res chain seq x y z
N MET A 1 0.50 49.07 6.42
CA MET A 1 1.53 49.82 7.15
C MET A 1 1.17 49.76 8.62
N TRP A 2 2.07 49.27 9.48
CA TRP A 2 1.87 49.22 10.94
C TRP A 2 2.93 50.12 11.57
N VAL A 3 2.53 50.92 12.56
CA VAL A 3 3.37 51.93 13.21
C VAL A 3 3.27 51.71 14.71
N ASP A 4 4.39 51.34 15.33
CA ASP A 4 4.52 51.30 16.78
C ASP A 4 5.07 52.62 17.32
N VAL A 5 4.44 53.13 18.38
CA VAL A 5 4.85 54.36 19.05
C VAL A 5 5.44 54.01 20.41
N PHE A 6 6.73 54.31 20.59
CA PHE A 6 7.44 54.03 21.84
C PHE A 6 7.66 55.31 22.67
N PRO A 7 7.54 55.25 24.01
CA PRO A 7 7.92 56.34 24.89
C PRO A 7 9.40 56.69 24.75
N ARG A 8 9.74 57.99 24.81
CA ARG A 8 11.13 58.46 24.73
C ARG A 8 12.06 57.87 25.81
N SER A 9 11.51 57.42 26.94
CA SER A 9 12.26 56.81 28.04
C SER A 9 12.91 55.47 27.70
N LEU A 10 12.43 54.76 26.67
CA LEU A 10 12.97 53.47 26.25
C LEU A 10 14.19 53.58 25.31
N GLY A 11 14.61 54.81 24.98
CA GLY A 11 15.71 55.05 24.06
C GLY A 11 15.29 55.01 22.58
N PRO A 12 16.25 55.08 21.64
CA PRO A 12 15.95 55.01 20.21
C PRO A 12 15.35 53.63 19.86
N PRO A 13 14.40 53.57 18.91
CA PRO A 13 13.86 52.30 18.45
C PRO A 13 14.99 51.41 17.89
N GLY A 14 14.85 50.10 18.10
CA GLY A 14 15.78 49.11 17.60
C GLY A 14 15.86 49.09 16.06
N PRO A 15 16.75 48.25 15.48
CA PRO A 15 16.85 48.12 14.04
C PRO A 15 15.49 47.74 13.41
N PRO A 16 15.20 48.20 12.18
CA PRO A 16 13.95 47.88 11.49
C PRO A 16 13.69 46.38 11.45
N PHE A 17 12.47 45.98 11.80
CA PHE A 17 12.08 44.58 11.74
C PHE A 17 11.84 44.17 10.28
N ASN A 18 12.42 43.05 9.85
CA ASN A 18 12.15 42.53 8.52
C ASN A 18 10.77 41.84 8.47
N ILE A 19 9.80 42.50 7.83
CA ILE A 19 8.43 42.02 7.66
C ILE A 19 8.23 41.25 6.33
N THR A 20 9.28 40.95 5.57
CA THR A 20 9.14 40.16 4.34
C THR A 20 8.44 38.83 4.64
N PRO A 21 7.43 38.42 3.84
CA PRO A 21 6.80 37.12 3.99
C PRO A 21 7.84 36.02 4.03
N ARG A 22 7.69 35.11 4.99
CA ARG A 22 8.62 33.99 5.15
C ARG A 22 8.46 33.06 3.96
N LYS A 23 9.57 32.66 3.36
CA LYS A 23 9.57 31.68 2.27
C LYS A 23 9.46 30.26 2.85
N ALA A 24 8.71 29.42 2.17
CA ALA A 24 8.65 28.01 2.49
C ALA A 24 10.02 27.36 2.25
N LYS A 25 10.33 26.35 3.06
CA LYS A 25 11.53 25.53 2.94
C LYS A 25 11.13 24.17 2.40
N LYS A 26 11.99 23.55 1.60
CA LYS A 26 11.74 22.23 1.05
C LYS A 26 12.01 21.14 2.08
N TYR A 27 11.06 20.25 2.26
CA TYR A 27 11.13 19.08 3.13
C TYR A 27 10.80 17.82 2.34
N TYR A 28 11.23 16.67 2.86
CA TYR A 28 10.92 15.36 2.32
C TYR A 28 10.34 14.47 3.41
N LEU A 29 9.17 13.89 3.14
CA LEU A 29 8.58 12.84 3.95
C LEU A 29 8.89 11.49 3.30
N ARG A 30 9.67 10.66 3.99
CA ARG A 30 9.90 9.27 3.59
C ARG A 30 8.99 8.37 4.39
N VAL A 31 8.28 7.52 3.68
CA VAL A 31 7.39 6.52 4.27
C VAL A 31 7.82 5.16 3.76
N ILE A 32 8.28 4.28 4.64
CA ILE A 32 8.61 2.91 4.28
C ILE A 32 7.45 2.03 4.72
N ILE A 33 6.78 1.40 3.78
CA ILE A 33 5.76 0.38 4.00
C ILE A 33 6.48 -0.97 4.14
N TRP A 34 6.47 -1.52 5.35
CA TRP A 34 7.08 -2.82 5.62
C TRP A 34 6.08 -3.92 5.35
N ASN A 35 5.07 -4.02 6.22
CA ASN A 35 4.13 -5.11 6.27
C ASN A 35 2.70 -4.62 6.52
N THR A 36 1.72 -5.43 6.17
CA THR A 36 0.33 -5.33 6.61
C THR A 36 -0.05 -6.58 7.39
N LYS A 37 -1.01 -6.47 8.31
CA LYS A 37 -1.54 -7.59 9.09
C LYS A 37 -3.02 -7.41 9.37
N ASP A 38 -3.75 -8.50 9.50
CA ASP A 38 -5.19 -8.52 9.80
C ASP A 38 -6.02 -7.67 8.81
N VAL A 39 -5.60 -7.60 7.54
CA VAL A 39 -6.34 -6.92 6.47
C VAL A 39 -7.60 -7.72 6.12
N ILE A 40 -8.72 -7.03 5.91
CA ILE A 40 -9.98 -7.65 5.48
C ILE A 40 -9.75 -8.42 4.16
N LEU A 41 -10.29 -9.64 4.10
CA LEU A 41 -10.25 -10.50 2.92
C LEU A 41 -11.56 -10.36 2.15
N ASP A 42 -11.50 -9.82 0.93
CA ASP A 42 -12.68 -9.54 0.11
C ASP A 42 -12.85 -10.50 -1.09
N GLU A 43 -11.78 -11.18 -1.56
CA GLU A 43 -11.88 -12.17 -2.64
C GLU A 43 -12.08 -13.61 -2.13
N LYS A 44 -12.71 -14.46 -2.96
CA LYS A 44 -12.70 -15.92 -2.81
C LYS A 44 -11.87 -16.55 -3.91
N SER A 45 -10.83 -17.27 -3.52
CA SER A 45 -10.00 -18.07 -4.42
C SER A 45 -10.85 -19.09 -5.19
N ILE A 46 -10.33 -19.53 -6.34
CA ILE A 46 -10.87 -20.67 -7.11
C ILE A 46 -11.03 -21.93 -6.24
N THR A 47 -10.25 -22.02 -5.14
CA THR A 47 -10.30 -23.09 -4.14
C THR A 47 -11.42 -22.96 -3.09
N GLY A 48 -12.12 -21.82 -3.06
CA GLY A 48 -13.12 -21.44 -2.05
C GLY A 48 -12.55 -20.82 -0.77
N GLU A 49 -11.24 -20.59 -0.71
CA GLU A 49 -10.55 -19.93 0.41
C GLU A 49 -10.65 -18.40 0.25
N GLU A 50 -10.90 -17.69 1.35
CA GLU A 50 -10.88 -16.22 1.35
C GLU A 50 -9.44 -15.72 1.20
N MET A 51 -9.24 -14.72 0.34
CA MET A 51 -7.94 -14.13 0.06
C MET A 51 -8.10 -12.68 -0.39
N SER A 52 -7.01 -11.90 -0.38
CA SER A 52 -6.94 -10.59 -1.04
C SER A 52 -5.59 -10.36 -1.71
N ASP A 53 -5.60 -9.58 -2.78
CA ASP A 53 -4.45 -9.11 -3.53
C ASP A 53 -4.09 -7.68 -3.08
N ILE A 54 -3.45 -7.57 -1.90
CA ILE A 54 -3.31 -6.32 -1.17
C ILE A 54 -2.26 -5.39 -1.78
N TYR A 55 -2.56 -4.10 -1.86
CA TYR A 55 -1.57 -3.06 -2.07
C TYR A 55 -1.91 -1.77 -1.31
N VAL A 56 -0.92 -0.89 -1.14
CA VAL A 56 -1.05 0.34 -0.35
C VAL A 56 -0.82 1.56 -1.22
N LYS A 57 -1.68 2.57 -1.08
CA LYS A 57 -1.57 3.90 -1.72
C LYS A 57 -1.31 4.95 -0.65
N GLY A 58 -0.51 5.97 -0.95
CA GLY A 58 -0.25 7.07 -0.03
C GLY A 58 0.03 8.41 -0.73
N TRP A 59 -0.36 9.51 -0.07
CA TRP A 59 -0.09 10.88 -0.55
C TRP A 59 -0.21 11.92 0.57
N ILE A 60 0.32 13.12 0.29
CA ILE A 60 0.14 14.32 1.12
C ILE A 60 -0.97 15.18 0.50
N PRO A 61 -1.99 15.63 1.26
CA PRO A 61 -3.01 16.53 0.75
C PRO A 61 -2.42 17.80 0.15
N GLY A 62 -2.96 18.21 -1.00
CA GLY A 62 -2.44 19.32 -1.78
C GLY A 62 -1.41 18.92 -2.85
N ASN A 63 -0.75 17.77 -2.72
CA ASN A 63 0.12 17.20 -3.76
C ASN A 63 -0.45 15.88 -4.31
N GLU A 64 -1.74 15.90 -4.67
CA GLU A 64 -2.48 14.70 -5.11
C GLU A 64 -1.99 14.11 -6.43
N GLU A 65 -1.32 14.91 -7.27
CA GLU A 65 -0.70 14.43 -8.51
C GLU A 65 0.45 13.45 -8.23
N ASN A 66 1.07 13.53 -7.06
CA ASN A 66 2.18 12.68 -6.64
C ASN A 66 1.72 11.53 -5.72
N LYS A 67 0.51 10.99 -5.96
CA LYS A 67 0.04 9.75 -5.32
C LYS A 67 0.99 8.60 -5.65
N GLN A 68 1.46 7.89 -4.64
CA GLN A 68 2.36 6.74 -4.79
C GLN A 68 1.67 5.47 -4.33
N LYS A 69 2.01 4.34 -4.97
CA LYS A 69 1.48 3.02 -4.63
C LYS A 69 2.60 1.99 -4.52
N THR A 70 2.40 0.98 -3.69
CA THR A 70 3.30 -0.17 -3.60
C THR A 70 3.11 -1.11 -4.79
N ASP A 71 3.94 -2.15 -4.86
CA ASP A 71 3.57 -3.34 -5.63
C ASP A 71 2.47 -4.13 -4.91
N VAL A 72 1.88 -5.09 -5.63
CA VAL A 72 0.78 -5.92 -5.13
C VAL A 72 1.33 -7.18 -4.46
N HIS A 73 0.81 -7.49 -3.27
CA HIS A 73 1.01 -8.77 -2.61
C HIS A 73 -0.16 -9.70 -2.97
N TYR A 74 0.09 -10.64 -3.88
CA TYR A 74 -0.96 -11.55 -4.35
C TYR A 74 -1.23 -12.67 -3.36
N ARG A 75 -2.51 -13.07 -3.24
CA ARG A 75 -2.96 -14.24 -2.47
C ARG A 75 -2.57 -14.21 -1.00
N SER A 76 -2.81 -13.10 -0.34
CA SER A 76 -2.78 -13.04 1.11
C SER A 76 -3.96 -13.86 1.67
N LEU A 77 -3.66 -14.95 2.39
CA LEU A 77 -4.65 -15.83 3.02
C LEU A 77 -5.03 -15.38 4.44
N ASP A 78 -4.09 -14.73 5.13
CA ASP A 78 -4.23 -14.34 6.55
C ASP A 78 -4.33 -12.81 6.73
N GLY A 79 -4.50 -12.07 5.62
CA GLY A 79 -4.49 -10.59 5.63
C GLY A 79 -3.08 -10.00 5.82
N GLU A 80 -2.04 -10.81 5.64
CA GLU A 80 -0.64 -10.40 5.73
C GLU A 80 -0.07 -10.01 4.36
N GLY A 81 0.60 -8.86 4.29
CA GLY A 81 1.22 -8.37 3.06
C GLY A 81 2.63 -7.86 3.34
N ASN A 82 3.60 -8.27 2.53
CA ASN A 82 5.01 -7.86 2.68
C ASN A 82 5.45 -7.02 1.48
N PHE A 83 5.94 -5.80 1.70
CA PHE A 83 6.19 -4.83 0.64
C PHE A 83 7.65 -4.36 0.56
N ASN A 84 8.26 -3.99 1.70
CA ASN A 84 9.57 -3.32 1.74
C ASN A 84 9.66 -2.18 0.72
N TRP A 85 8.69 -1.26 0.74
CA TRP A 85 8.50 -0.25 -0.30
C TRP A 85 8.59 1.16 0.26
N ARG A 86 9.31 2.05 -0.43
CA ARG A 86 9.49 3.44 0.01
C ARG A 86 8.68 4.42 -0.80
N PHE A 87 7.92 5.27 -0.13
CA PHE A 87 7.41 6.51 -0.69
C PHE A 87 8.30 7.67 -0.31
N VAL A 88 8.52 8.57 -1.27
CA VAL A 88 9.29 9.79 -1.06
C VAL A 88 8.44 10.97 -1.54
N PHE A 89 7.97 11.78 -0.61
CA PHE A 89 7.12 12.94 -0.89
C PHE A 89 7.87 14.24 -0.61
N PRO A 90 8.29 14.99 -1.65
CA PRO A 90 8.73 16.37 -1.47
C PRO A 90 7.54 17.27 -1.16
N PHE A 91 7.70 18.19 -0.21
CA PHE A 91 6.70 19.21 0.12
C PHE A 91 7.37 20.50 0.62
N ASP A 92 6.73 21.64 0.38
CA ASP A 92 7.18 22.94 0.89
C ASP A 92 6.49 23.25 2.21
N TYR A 93 7.28 23.64 3.21
CA TYR A 93 6.82 23.76 4.60
C TYR A 93 7.29 25.07 5.23
N LEU A 94 6.41 25.69 6.01
CA LEU A 94 6.65 26.91 6.77
C LEU A 94 6.77 26.57 8.27
N PRO A 95 8.00 26.44 8.82
CA PRO A 95 8.19 25.96 10.19
C PRO A 95 7.52 26.79 11.29
N ALA A 96 7.34 28.08 11.05
CA ALA A 96 6.74 28.99 12.02
C ALA A 96 5.22 28.96 12.02
N GLU A 97 4.60 28.66 10.86
CA GLU A 97 3.15 28.56 10.73
C GLU A 97 2.66 27.12 10.89
N GLN A 98 3.56 26.14 10.83
CA GLN A 98 3.24 24.71 10.88
C GLN A 98 2.32 24.26 9.74
N LEU A 99 2.48 24.88 8.57
CA LEU A 99 1.67 24.64 7.37
C LEU A 99 2.54 24.31 6.17
N CYS A 100 2.01 23.44 5.31
CA CYS A 100 2.56 23.21 3.98
C CYS A 100 2.07 24.28 3.02
N LEU A 101 2.98 24.75 2.18
CA LEU A 101 2.65 25.63 1.06
C LEU A 101 2.39 24.75 -0.17
N VAL A 102 1.21 24.90 -0.77
CA VAL A 102 0.79 24.16 -1.95
C VAL A 102 0.41 25.16 -3.01
N ALA A 103 1.18 25.21 -4.09
CA ALA A 103 0.95 26.14 -5.18
C ALA A 103 0.16 25.42 -6.29
N LYS A 104 -1.15 25.67 -6.39
CA LYS A 104 -2.04 25.01 -7.35
C LYS A 104 -2.58 26.03 -8.36
N LYS A 105 -2.77 25.60 -9.61
CA LYS A 105 -3.53 26.36 -10.60
C LYS A 105 -5.02 26.09 -10.38
N GLU A 106 -5.84 27.14 -10.29
CA GLU A 106 -7.30 26.97 -10.10
C GLU A 106 -7.94 26.22 -11.29
N HIS A 107 -7.45 26.48 -12.50
CA HIS A 107 -7.84 25.75 -13.70
C HIS A 107 -6.60 25.38 -14.52
N PHE A 108 -6.69 24.33 -15.33
CA PHE A 108 -5.57 23.92 -16.20
C PHE A 108 -5.08 25.06 -17.12
N TRP A 109 -5.98 25.99 -17.46
CA TRP A 109 -5.73 27.16 -18.31
C TRP A 109 -5.43 28.45 -17.53
N SER A 110 -5.46 28.44 -16.19
CA SER A 110 -5.12 29.63 -15.41
C SER A 110 -3.61 29.86 -15.46
N MET A 111 -3.21 31.07 -15.84
CA MET A 111 -1.81 31.48 -15.85
C MET A 111 -1.31 31.76 -14.42
N ASP A 112 -2.21 32.21 -13.56
CA ASP A 112 -1.92 32.50 -12.16
C ASP A 112 -1.95 31.23 -11.31
N GLN A 113 -0.93 31.07 -10.47
CA GLN A 113 -0.79 29.99 -9.50
C GLN A 113 -1.17 30.54 -8.13
N THR A 114 -2.20 29.94 -7.51
CA THR A 114 -2.64 30.33 -6.17
C THR A 114 -1.94 29.48 -5.12
N GLU A 115 -1.43 30.13 -4.08
CA GLU A 115 -0.76 29.47 -2.96
C GLU A 115 -1.77 29.19 -1.84
N PHE A 116 -1.98 27.91 -1.55
CA PHE A 116 -2.82 27.45 -0.45
C PHE A 116 -1.94 26.96 0.70
N ARG A 117 -2.37 27.25 1.93
CA ARG A 117 -1.74 26.73 3.15
C ARG A 117 -2.56 25.57 3.66
N VAL A 118 -1.95 24.39 3.72
CA VAL A 118 -2.62 23.14 4.09
C VAL A 118 -1.88 22.53 5.28
N PRO A 119 -2.59 21.95 6.28
CA PRO A 119 -1.92 21.23 7.36
C PRO A 119 -1.11 20.04 6.80
N PRO A 120 0.10 19.77 7.33
CA PRO A 120 0.92 18.64 6.91
C PRO A 120 0.25 17.34 7.36
N LYS A 121 -0.48 16.69 6.45
CA LYS A 121 -1.13 15.41 6.68
C LYS A 121 -0.59 14.35 5.72
N LEU A 122 -0.60 13.10 6.14
CA LEU A 122 -0.31 11.95 5.31
C LEU A 122 -1.55 11.06 5.28
N ILE A 123 -2.05 10.78 4.08
CA ILE A 123 -3.15 9.83 3.86
C ILE A 123 -2.55 8.55 3.30
N ILE A 124 -2.93 7.43 3.90
CA ILE A 124 -2.60 6.09 3.43
C ILE A 124 -3.88 5.31 3.28
N GLN A 125 -3.97 4.50 2.24
CA GLN A 125 -5.11 3.63 1.96
C GLN A 125 -4.65 2.23 1.62
N ILE A 126 -5.41 1.24 2.08
CA ILE A 126 -5.26 -0.17 1.75
C ILE A 126 -6.34 -0.52 0.72
N TRP A 127 -5.94 -1.23 -0.33
CA TRP A 127 -6.78 -1.60 -1.47
C TRP A 127 -6.60 -3.08 -1.80
N ASP A 128 -7.65 -3.68 -2.35
CA ASP A 128 -7.61 -4.99 -3.00
C ASP A 128 -7.45 -4.80 -4.52
N ASN A 129 -6.56 -5.57 -5.14
CA ASN A 129 -6.31 -5.49 -6.57
C ASN A 129 -7.11 -6.56 -7.31
N ASP A 130 -8.32 -6.20 -7.71
CA ASP A 130 -9.17 -7.03 -8.54
C ASP A 130 -8.66 -7.14 -9.98
N LYS A 131 -8.86 -8.31 -10.59
CA LYS A 131 -8.40 -8.57 -11.97
C LYS A 131 -9.41 -8.17 -13.04
N PHE A 132 -10.70 -8.19 -12.71
CA PHE A 132 -11.80 -8.07 -13.67
C PHE A 132 -12.81 -6.97 -13.31
N SER A 133 -12.64 -6.32 -12.16
CA SER A 133 -13.44 -5.21 -11.66
C SER A 133 -12.55 -4.04 -11.26
N LEU A 134 -13.17 -2.94 -10.81
CA LEU A 134 -12.45 -1.86 -10.16
C LEU A 134 -11.90 -2.37 -8.83
N ASP A 135 -10.66 -2.00 -8.52
CA ASP A 135 -10.02 -2.27 -7.23
C ASP A 135 -10.91 -1.84 -6.06
N ASP A 136 -11.12 -2.75 -5.11
CA ASP A 136 -11.92 -2.48 -3.92
C ASP A 136 -11.12 -1.73 -2.84
N TYR A 137 -11.77 -0.74 -2.24
CA TYR A 137 -11.20 0.05 -1.15
C TYR A 137 -11.45 -0.64 0.19
N LEU A 138 -10.38 -1.00 0.89
CA LEU A 138 -10.47 -1.74 2.16
C LEU A 138 -10.47 -0.82 3.37
N GLY A 139 -9.62 0.21 3.38
CA GLY A 139 -9.55 1.16 4.49
C GLY A 139 -8.52 2.26 4.33
N PHE A 140 -8.50 3.19 5.30
CA PHE A 140 -7.60 4.33 5.32
C PHE A 140 -7.01 4.60 6.69
N LEU A 141 -5.97 5.43 6.64
CA LEU A 141 -5.29 6.02 7.77
C LEU A 141 -4.93 7.47 7.41
N GLU A 142 -5.35 8.40 8.25
CA GLU A 142 -4.97 9.82 8.16
C GLU A 142 -4.07 10.17 9.34
N LEU A 143 -2.87 10.67 9.06
CA LEU A 143 -1.90 11.11 10.06
C LEU A 143 -1.58 12.58 9.90
N ASP A 144 -1.84 13.36 10.94
CA ASP A 144 -1.31 14.72 11.06
C ASP A 144 0.17 14.64 11.49
N LEU A 145 1.09 15.21 10.72
CA LEU A 145 2.54 15.13 11.02
C LEU A 145 2.94 15.90 12.29
N HIS A 146 2.15 16.88 12.74
CA HIS A 146 2.38 17.59 14.00
C HIS A 146 1.79 16.88 15.21
N ARG A 147 0.68 16.19 15.01
CA ARG A 147 -0.08 15.48 16.06
C ARG A 147 -0.27 14.03 15.66
N SER A 148 0.82 13.37 15.30
CA SER A 148 0.79 11.99 14.85
C SER A 148 0.47 11.06 16.02
N ILE A 149 -0.38 10.06 15.78
CA ILE A 149 -0.59 9.00 16.76
C ILE A 149 0.68 8.17 16.91
N ILE A 150 1.08 7.90 18.15
CA ILE A 150 2.28 7.12 18.42
C ILE A 150 2.04 5.68 17.97
N PRO A 151 2.89 5.11 17.10
CA PRO A 151 2.70 3.75 16.60
C PRO A 151 2.84 2.70 17.71
N ALA A 152 2.12 1.59 17.56
CA ALA A 152 2.29 0.43 18.41
C ALA A 152 3.56 -0.34 18.02
N LYS A 153 4.29 -0.88 18.99
CA LYS A 153 5.51 -1.66 18.71
C LYS A 153 5.23 -3.05 18.12
N SER A 154 4.04 -3.58 18.37
CA SER A 154 3.61 -4.90 17.91
C SER A 154 2.17 -4.84 17.40
N PRO A 155 1.77 -5.73 16.48
CA PRO A 155 0.45 -5.68 15.87
C PRO A 155 -0.67 -6.06 16.84
N GLU A 156 -0.38 -6.79 17.92
CA GLU A 156 -1.37 -7.17 18.95
C GLU A 156 -1.78 -5.96 19.80
N LYS A 157 -0.88 -4.98 19.96
CA LYS A 157 -1.13 -3.75 20.71
C LYS A 157 -1.74 -2.64 19.85
N CYS A 158 -1.91 -2.89 18.56
CA CYS A 158 -2.45 -1.95 17.60
C CYS A 158 -3.99 -2.07 17.57
N SER A 159 -4.69 -1.13 18.20
CA SER A 159 -6.16 -1.09 18.27
C SER A 159 -6.72 0.23 17.73
N LEU A 160 -8.01 0.23 17.37
CA LEU A 160 -8.70 1.44 16.91
C LEU A 160 -8.76 2.54 17.97
N ASP A 161 -8.62 2.20 19.26
CA ASP A 161 -8.60 3.17 20.37
C ASP A 161 -7.43 4.17 20.29
N MET A 162 -6.42 3.85 19.48
CA MET A 162 -5.28 4.73 19.20
C MET A 162 -5.67 5.94 18.34
N ILE A 163 -6.75 5.84 17.55
CA ILE A 163 -7.19 6.91 16.66
C ILE A 163 -8.05 7.86 17.48
N PRO A 164 -7.71 9.16 17.54
CA PRO A 164 -8.56 10.14 18.20
C PRO A 164 -9.91 10.21 17.49
N ASP A 165 -10.98 9.86 18.20
CA ASP A 165 -12.33 10.08 17.73
C ASP A 165 -12.60 11.59 17.65
N LEU A 166 -13.05 12.05 16.49
CA LEU A 166 -13.61 13.40 16.32
C LEU A 166 -14.83 13.65 17.24
N LYS A 167 -15.39 12.59 17.84
CA LYS A 167 -16.58 12.60 18.70
C LYS A 167 -16.31 12.23 20.18
N ALA A 168 -15.09 11.84 20.56
CA ALA A 168 -14.80 11.47 21.95
C ALA A 168 -14.31 12.67 22.76
N VAL A 169 -15.10 12.98 23.79
CA VAL A 169 -15.06 14.14 24.70
C VAL A 169 -13.78 14.26 25.55
N ASN A 170 -12.75 13.42 25.37
CA ASN A 170 -11.53 13.48 26.20
C ASN A 170 -10.22 13.48 25.36
N PRO A 171 -9.74 14.67 24.96
CA PRO A 171 -8.43 14.87 24.30
C PRO A 171 -7.21 14.39 25.11
N LEU A 172 -7.40 14.09 26.40
CA LEU A 172 -6.33 13.77 27.35
C LEU A 172 -5.83 12.32 27.31
N LYS A 173 -6.49 11.42 26.57
CA LYS A 173 -6.14 9.98 26.57
C LYS A 173 -5.21 9.56 25.43
N VAL A 174 -5.17 10.28 24.32
CA VAL A 174 -4.37 9.89 23.14
C VAL A 174 -3.01 10.58 23.19
N LYS A 175 -1.96 9.79 23.43
CA LYS A 175 -0.59 10.29 23.35
C LYS A 175 -0.27 10.57 21.88
N THR A 176 -0.12 11.84 21.53
CA THR A 176 0.31 12.29 20.21
C THR A 176 1.75 12.78 20.29
N ALA A 177 2.44 12.75 19.15
CA ALA A 177 3.79 13.26 19.03
C ALA A 177 3.99 13.95 17.67
N SER A 178 4.85 14.96 17.65
CA SER A 178 5.22 15.65 16.42
C SER A 178 6.33 14.88 15.70
N LEU A 179 6.08 14.51 14.44
CA LEU A 179 7.08 13.85 13.60
C LEU A 179 8.25 14.79 13.28
N PHE A 180 8.01 16.10 13.26
CA PHE A 180 9.08 17.11 13.08
C PHE A 180 10.04 17.18 14.27
N GLU A 181 9.58 16.85 15.49
CA GLU A 181 10.43 16.82 16.69
C GLU A 181 11.16 15.49 16.84
N GLN A 182 10.45 14.37 16.61
CA GLN A 182 11.05 13.03 16.72
C GLN A 182 11.92 12.66 15.50
N LYS A 183 11.76 13.36 14.38
CA LYS A 183 12.34 13.10 13.04
C LYS A 183 11.96 11.76 12.40
N SER A 184 11.86 10.68 13.18
CA SER A 184 11.55 9.34 12.69
C SER A 184 10.65 8.57 13.67
N MET A 185 9.63 7.89 13.15
CA MET A 185 8.73 7.01 13.89
C MET A 185 8.57 5.68 13.17
N LYS A 186 8.68 4.55 13.89
CA LYS A 186 8.45 3.21 13.33
C LYS A 186 7.46 2.44 14.22
N GLY A 187 6.54 1.73 13.57
CA GLY A 187 5.71 0.72 14.20
C GLY A 187 4.42 0.49 13.43
N TRP A 188 3.37 0.11 14.16
CA TRP A 188 2.08 -0.30 13.63
C TRP A 188 1.02 0.78 13.82
N TRP A 189 0.29 1.06 12.75
CA TRP A 189 -0.87 1.94 12.77
C TRP A 189 -2.14 1.19 12.34
N PRO A 190 -3.27 1.41 13.01
CA PRO A 190 -4.53 0.81 12.64
C PRO A 190 -5.13 1.58 11.45
N CYS A 191 -5.53 0.86 10.41
CA CYS A 191 -6.34 1.38 9.32
C CYS A 191 -7.80 1.01 9.58
N TYR A 192 -8.72 1.93 9.24
CA TYR A 192 -10.14 1.75 9.48
C TYR A 192 -10.94 2.06 8.23
N ALA A 193 -12.16 1.54 8.19
CA ALA A 193 -13.17 1.91 7.23
C ALA A 193 -14.46 2.27 7.97
N ASP A 194 -15.16 3.27 7.48
CA ASP A 194 -16.47 3.63 8.00
C ASP A 194 -17.53 2.75 7.32
N LYS A 195 -18.06 1.76 8.05
CA LYS A 195 -19.19 0.91 7.62
C LYS A 195 -20.40 1.25 8.49
N ASP A 196 -21.48 1.68 7.84
CA ASP A 196 -22.77 2.02 8.50
C ASP A 196 -22.66 3.02 9.66
N GLY A 197 -21.75 3.98 9.55
CA GLY A 197 -21.51 5.00 10.59
C GLY A 197 -20.67 4.53 11.78
N SER A 198 -20.16 3.29 11.74
CA SER A 198 -19.23 2.72 12.71
C SER A 198 -17.85 2.49 12.09
N ARG A 199 -16.78 2.76 12.85
CA ARG A 199 -15.40 2.49 12.44
C ARG A 199 -15.10 1.01 12.62
N VAL A 200 -14.82 0.32 11.52
CA VAL A 200 -14.40 -1.08 11.51
C VAL A 200 -12.92 -1.16 11.20
N MET A 201 -12.19 -2.07 11.86
CA MET A 201 -10.76 -2.29 11.58
C MET A 201 -10.64 -2.91 10.19
N ALA A 202 -9.97 -2.19 9.29
CA ALA A 202 -9.74 -2.62 7.91
C ALA A 202 -8.41 -3.37 7.74
N GLY A 203 -7.46 -3.11 8.65
CA GLY A 203 -6.15 -3.73 8.66
C GLY A 203 -5.18 -2.97 9.55
N LYS A 204 -3.99 -3.52 9.72
CA LYS A 204 -2.88 -2.89 10.43
C LYS A 204 -1.73 -2.72 9.47
N LEU A 205 -1.06 -1.57 9.55
CA LEU A 205 0.03 -1.21 8.66
C LEU A 205 1.30 -0.97 9.48
N GLU A 206 2.35 -1.73 9.20
CA GLU A 206 3.69 -1.47 9.71
C GLU A 206 4.41 -0.52 8.75
N MET A 207 4.80 0.65 9.26
CA MET A 207 5.54 1.60 8.48
C MET A 207 6.63 2.33 9.26
N THR A 208 7.48 3.05 8.55
CA THR A 208 8.45 3.98 9.12
C THR A 208 8.29 5.32 8.45
N LEU A 209 8.04 6.35 9.24
CA LEU A 209 7.90 7.73 8.82
C LEU A 209 9.18 8.48 9.18
N GLU A 210 9.80 9.17 8.23
CA GLU A 210 10.97 10.02 8.46
C GLU A 210 10.75 11.37 7.77
N VAL A 211 10.92 12.47 8.51
CA VAL A 211 10.87 13.84 7.97
C VAL A 211 12.28 14.40 7.89
N LEU A 212 12.60 14.92 6.71
CA LEU A 212 13.93 15.42 6.36
C LEU A 212 13.86 16.84 5.86
N ASN A 213 14.84 17.64 6.27
CA ASN A 213 15.14 18.90 5.62
C ASN A 213 15.80 18.67 4.25
N GLU A 214 15.78 19.67 3.37
CA GLU A 214 16.48 19.63 2.08
C GLU A 214 17.93 19.14 2.17
N LYS A 215 18.73 19.73 3.08
CA LYS A 215 20.13 19.34 3.30
C LYS A 215 20.29 17.87 3.70
N GLU A 216 19.45 17.39 4.63
CA GLU A 216 19.51 16.01 5.12
C GLU A 216 19.06 15.01 4.03
N ALA A 217 18.16 15.42 3.13
CA ALA A 217 17.73 14.62 2.01
C ALA A 217 18.82 14.49 0.93
N ASP A 218 19.58 15.56 0.70
CA ASP A 218 20.74 15.57 -0.22
C ASP A 218 21.91 14.75 0.32
N GLU A 219 22.19 14.83 1.63
CA GLU A 219 23.22 14.02 2.29
C GLU A 219 22.87 12.52 2.29
N ARG A 220 21.59 12.19 2.42
CA ARG A 220 21.11 10.80 2.51
C ARG A 220 20.10 10.51 1.40
N PRO A 221 20.48 10.47 0.12
CA PRO A 221 19.53 10.31 -0.95
C PRO A 221 18.84 8.93 -0.87
N ALA A 222 17.56 8.90 -1.25
CA ALA A 222 16.74 7.69 -1.25
C ALA A 222 15.83 7.65 -2.48
N GLY A 223 15.87 6.54 -3.22
CA GLY A 223 14.98 6.27 -4.35
C GLY A 223 13.56 5.93 -3.91
N LYS A 224 12.63 5.95 -4.88
CA LYS A 224 11.26 5.47 -4.68
C LYS A 224 11.24 3.93 -4.72
N GLY A 225 10.32 3.32 -3.97
CA GLY A 225 10.19 1.88 -3.87
C GLY A 225 11.49 1.22 -3.40
N ARG A 226 12.07 0.41 -4.28
CA ARG A 226 13.34 -0.30 -4.10
C ARG A 226 14.42 0.18 -5.07
N ASP A 227 14.15 1.27 -5.78
CA ASP A 227 15.03 1.81 -6.81
C ASP A 227 16.25 2.50 -6.19
N GLU A 228 17.33 2.59 -6.96
CA GLU A 228 18.52 3.34 -6.55
C GLU A 228 18.20 4.84 -6.46
N PRO A 229 18.73 5.57 -5.45
CA PRO A 229 19.66 5.14 -4.41
C PRO A 229 18.97 4.43 -3.23
N ASN A 230 19.32 3.17 -2.98
CA ASN A 230 18.67 2.31 -1.99
C ASN A 230 19.59 2.02 -0.79
N MET A 231 20.02 3.06 -0.07
CA MET A 231 20.97 2.90 1.06
C MET A 231 20.42 3.36 2.42
N ASN A 232 19.44 4.26 2.46
CA ASN A 232 19.01 4.94 3.69
C ASN A 232 17.56 4.66 4.06
N PRO A 233 17.16 3.46 4.51
CA PRO A 233 17.92 2.20 4.63
C PRO A 233 17.93 1.41 3.30
N LYS A 234 18.65 0.28 3.24
CA LYS A 234 18.56 -0.65 2.11
C LYS A 234 17.26 -1.47 2.21
N LEU A 235 16.47 -1.46 1.14
CA LEU A 235 15.23 -2.21 1.00
C LEU A 235 15.45 -3.34 0.01
N ASP A 236 15.69 -4.54 0.53
CA ASP A 236 15.72 -5.75 -0.27
C ASP A 236 14.28 -6.21 -0.61
N PRO A 237 14.07 -6.93 -1.72
CA PRO A 237 12.78 -7.50 -2.04
C PRO A 237 12.20 -8.32 -0.87
N PRO A 238 10.89 -8.21 -0.58
CA PRO A 238 10.28 -8.91 0.53
C PRO A 238 10.33 -10.43 0.29
N ASN A 239 10.53 -11.19 1.37
CA ASN A 239 10.43 -12.65 1.32
C ASN A 239 8.95 -13.05 1.28
N ARG A 240 8.41 -13.34 0.08
CA ARG A 240 7.02 -13.74 -0.12
C ARG A 240 6.93 -15.24 -0.43
N PRO A 241 5.86 -15.94 0.01
CA PRO A 241 5.69 -17.36 -0.30
C PRO A 241 5.57 -17.57 -1.82
N GLU A 242 6.06 -18.70 -2.32
CA GLU A 242 6.06 -19.00 -3.77
C GLU A 242 4.65 -19.10 -4.39
N THR A 243 3.59 -19.06 -3.59
CA THR A 243 2.18 -19.04 -4.01
C THR A 243 1.66 -17.64 -4.34
N SER A 244 2.36 -16.58 -3.90
CA SER A 244 1.98 -15.15 -4.05
C SER A 244 2.31 -14.56 -5.43
N PHE A 245 2.16 -15.34 -6.49
CA PHE A 245 2.41 -14.89 -7.86
C PHE A 245 1.10 -14.72 -8.64
N LEU A 246 1.14 -13.80 -9.60
CA LEU A 246 0.13 -13.66 -10.64
C LEU A 246 0.00 -14.96 -11.42
N TRP A 247 -1.13 -15.66 -11.27
CA TRP A 247 -1.33 -16.99 -11.85
C TRP A 247 -1.21 -17.04 -13.40
N PHE A 248 -1.43 -15.93 -14.09
CA PHE A 248 -1.25 -15.81 -15.54
C PHE A 248 0.20 -15.61 -15.98
N THR A 249 1.04 -14.97 -15.15
CA THR A 249 2.44 -14.69 -15.51
C THR A 249 3.31 -15.94 -15.49
N ASN A 250 2.90 -16.96 -14.72
CA ASN A 250 3.64 -18.21 -14.62
C ASN A 250 2.71 -19.43 -14.74
N PRO A 251 2.28 -19.78 -15.97
CA PRO A 251 1.34 -20.87 -16.21
C PRO A 251 1.87 -22.22 -15.70
N CYS A 252 3.18 -22.47 -15.82
CA CYS A 252 3.81 -23.70 -15.31
C CYS A 252 3.72 -23.82 -13.78
N LYS A 253 3.95 -22.72 -13.03
CA LYS A 253 3.76 -22.73 -11.57
C LYS A 253 2.29 -22.89 -11.18
N THR A 254 1.36 -22.28 -11.91
CA THR A 254 -0.08 -22.44 -11.67
C THR A 254 -0.53 -23.89 -11.82
N VAL A 255 -0.10 -24.58 -12.88
CA VAL A 255 -0.43 -26.00 -13.08
C VAL A 255 0.17 -26.85 -11.96
N ARG A 256 1.42 -26.60 -11.55
CA ARG A 256 2.09 -27.37 -10.49
C ARG A 256 1.51 -27.16 -9.09
N PHE A 257 1.19 -25.92 -8.72
CA PHE A 257 0.77 -25.61 -7.34
C PHE A 257 -0.74 -25.66 -7.13
N ILE A 258 -1.55 -25.30 -8.14
CA ILE A 258 -3.01 -25.21 -8.00
C ILE A 258 -3.68 -26.45 -8.58
N VAL A 259 -3.42 -26.72 -9.86
CA VAL A 259 -4.10 -27.80 -10.60
C VAL A 259 -3.65 -29.17 -10.10
N TRP A 260 -2.35 -29.40 -9.98
CA TRP A 260 -1.81 -30.69 -9.53
C TRP A 260 -2.10 -30.98 -8.06
N ARG A 261 -2.08 -29.97 -7.17
CA ARG A 261 -2.34 -30.17 -5.74
C ARG A 261 -3.77 -30.68 -5.49
N ARG A 262 -4.77 -30.14 -6.20
CA ARG A 262 -6.19 -30.43 -5.95
C ARG A 262 -6.81 -31.42 -6.92
N PHE A 263 -6.44 -31.38 -8.20
CA PHE A 263 -7.06 -32.20 -9.25
C PHE A 263 -6.21 -33.40 -9.68
N LYS A 264 -5.10 -33.74 -9.01
CA LYS A 264 -4.25 -34.90 -9.41
C LYS A 264 -5.06 -36.18 -9.65
N TRP A 265 -5.99 -36.51 -8.75
CA TRP A 265 -6.79 -37.73 -8.87
C TRP A 265 -7.84 -37.65 -9.98
N VAL A 266 -8.42 -36.48 -10.21
CA VAL A 266 -9.37 -36.25 -11.31
C VAL A 266 -8.64 -36.37 -12.66
N ILE A 267 -7.46 -35.75 -12.77
CA ILE A 267 -6.63 -35.81 -13.99
C ILE A 267 -6.17 -37.23 -14.27
N ILE A 268 -5.66 -37.94 -13.25
CA ILE A 268 -5.26 -39.35 -13.38
C ILE A 268 -6.46 -40.22 -13.80
N GLY A 269 -7.63 -40.02 -13.19
CA GLY A 269 -8.85 -40.75 -13.53
C GLY A 269 -9.32 -40.50 -14.96
N LEU A 270 -9.28 -39.25 -15.43
CA LEU A 270 -9.67 -38.87 -16.78
C LEU A 270 -8.69 -39.45 -17.83
N LEU A 271 -7.39 -39.47 -17.51
CA LEU A 271 -6.35 -40.05 -18.36
C LEU A 271 -6.51 -41.57 -18.48
N LEU A 272 -6.82 -42.27 -17.38
CA LEU A 272 -7.14 -43.70 -17.39
C LEU A 272 -8.42 -44.00 -18.19
N LEU A 273 -9.46 -43.19 -18.03
CA LEU A 273 -10.70 -43.32 -18.79
C LEU A 273 -10.47 -43.12 -20.29
N LEU A 274 -9.63 -42.16 -20.67
CA LEU A 274 -9.26 -41.90 -22.06
C LEU A 274 -8.48 -43.07 -22.66
N ILE A 275 -7.52 -43.66 -21.92
CA ILE A 275 -6.81 -44.88 -22.33
C ILE A 275 -7.79 -46.04 -22.53
N LEU A 276 -8.75 -46.23 -21.62
CA LEU A 276 -9.76 -47.28 -21.72
C LEU A 276 -10.64 -47.11 -22.97
N LEU A 277 -11.11 -45.89 -23.24
CA LEU A 277 -11.90 -45.58 -24.44
C LEU A 277 -11.11 -45.83 -25.72
N LEU A 278 -9.83 -45.43 -25.75
CA LEU A 278 -8.95 -45.64 -26.88
C LEU A 278 -8.70 -47.14 -27.12
N PHE A 279 -8.54 -47.92 -26.05
CA PHE A 279 -8.45 -49.37 -26.12
C PHE A 279 -9.71 -50.01 -26.72
N VAL A 280 -10.91 -49.60 -26.26
CA VAL A 280 -12.18 -50.09 -26.81
C VAL A 280 -12.35 -49.69 -28.27
N ALA A 281 -11.99 -48.47 -28.65
CA ALA A 281 -12.05 -48.01 -30.04
C ALA A 281 -11.14 -48.83 -30.96
N VAL A 282 -9.90 -49.11 -30.55
CA VAL A 282 -8.97 -49.98 -31.29
C VAL A 282 -9.50 -51.42 -31.38
N LEU A 283 -10.10 -51.92 -30.32
CA LEU A 283 -10.70 -53.25 -30.28
C LEU A 283 -11.89 -53.35 -31.26
N LEU A 284 -12.80 -52.38 -31.25
CA LEU A 284 -13.91 -52.32 -32.21
C LEU A 284 -13.44 -52.14 -33.66
N TYR A 285 -12.36 -51.40 -33.88
CA TYR A 285 -11.76 -51.24 -35.21
C TYR A 285 -11.08 -52.51 -35.72
N SER A 286 -10.42 -53.27 -34.83
CA SER A 286 -9.67 -54.49 -35.19
C SER A 286 -10.54 -55.76 -35.25
N LEU A 287 -11.68 -55.78 -34.56
CA LEU A 287 -12.61 -56.92 -34.52
C LEU A 287 -13.13 -57.37 -35.90
N PRO A 288 -13.59 -56.47 -36.81
CA PRO A 288 -14.06 -56.88 -38.13
C PRO A 288 -12.96 -57.50 -38.99
N ASN A 289 -11.74 -56.96 -38.91
CA ASN A 289 -10.58 -57.48 -39.64
C ASN A 289 -10.12 -58.84 -39.12
N TYR A 290 -10.17 -59.06 -37.80
CA TYR A 290 -9.82 -60.37 -37.23
C TYR A 290 -10.91 -61.43 -37.51
N LEU A 291 -12.19 -61.05 -37.44
CA LEU A 291 -13.31 -61.92 -37.77
C LEU A 291 -13.33 -62.28 -39.27
N SER A 292 -13.01 -61.34 -40.17
CA SER A 292 -12.91 -61.63 -41.60
C SER A 292 -11.79 -62.60 -41.92
N MET A 293 -10.61 -62.47 -41.29
CA MET A 293 -9.49 -63.41 -41.43
C MET A 293 -9.79 -64.81 -40.87
N LYS A 294 -10.70 -64.93 -39.90
CA LYS A 294 -11.09 -66.23 -39.33
C LYS A 294 -12.20 -66.93 -40.12
N ILE A 295 -13.04 -66.17 -40.83
CA ILE A 295 -14.11 -66.66 -41.71
C ILE A 295 -13.58 -66.99 -43.10
N VAL A 296 -12.69 -66.17 -43.65
CA VAL A 296 -11.96 -66.46 -44.89
C VAL A 296 -10.72 -67.25 -44.49
N ARG A 297 -10.79 -68.58 -44.47
CA ARG A 297 -9.58 -69.43 -44.39
C ARG A 297 -8.73 -69.17 -45.63
N PRO A 298 -7.55 -68.51 -45.55
CA PRO A 298 -6.61 -68.53 -46.64
C PRO A 298 -5.83 -69.84 -46.48
N ASN A 299 -6.09 -70.79 -47.39
CA ASN A 299 -5.56 -72.15 -47.48
C ASN A 299 -6.53 -73.22 -46.94
N ALA A 300 -7.27 -73.79 -47.90
CA ALA A 300 -7.36 -75.25 -48.02
C ALA A 300 -5.97 -75.86 -48.17
#